data_AF-A0A2E4QFW4-F1
#
_entry.id   AF-A0A2E4QFW4-F1
#
_cell.length_a   1.000
_cell.length_b   1.000
_cell.length_c   1.000
_cell.angle_alpha   90.00
_cell.angle_beta   90.00
_cell.angle_gamma   90.00
#
_symmetry.space_group_name_H-M   'P 1'
#
loop_
_entity.id
_entity.type
_entity.pdbx_description
1 polymer ?
#
loop_
_entity_poly.entity_id
_entity_poly.type
_entity_poly.pdbx_seq_one_letter_code
_entity_poly.pdbx_strand_id
1 'polypeptide(L)'
;MENSRILHWQAKFGMTLIAIGCIGLFMTTQDVVPATGIVPFFLLVSALLGLLMLFLSVGINSTNPQLSETNQLVPEEMVEIIDKVLGEEE
;
A
#
# COMPACT_ATOMS: atom_id res chain seq x y z
N MET A 1 -12.13 -17.00 4.95
CA MET A 1 -11.24 -17.18 3.78
C MET A 1 -11.62 -16.28 2.59
N GLU A 2 -12.90 -16.01 2.32
CA GLU A 2 -13.33 -15.20 1.16
C GLU A 2 -12.91 -13.72 1.21
N ASN A 3 -12.98 -13.08 2.38
CA ASN A 3 -12.65 -11.66 2.54
C ASN A 3 -11.20 -11.33 2.18
N SER A 4 -10.25 -12.23 2.43
CA SER A 4 -8.83 -12.00 2.10
C SER A 4 -8.60 -11.95 0.58
N ARG A 5 -9.31 -12.77 -0.20
CA ARG A 5 -9.22 -12.77 -1.66
C ARG A 5 -9.83 -11.49 -2.26
N ILE A 6 -10.95 -11.03 -1.70
CA ILE A 6 -11.62 -9.79 -2.12
C ILE A 6 -10.74 -8.57 -1.83
N LEU A 7 -10.12 -8.52 -0.65
CA LEU A 7 -9.19 -7.44 -0.28
C LEU A 7 -7.95 -7.42 -1.19
N HIS A 8 -7.34 -8.57 -1.44
CA HIS A 8 -6.19 -8.64 -2.35
C HIS A 8 -6.57 -8.21 -3.77
N TRP A 9 -7.77 -8.58 -4.24
CA TRP A 9 -8.28 -8.15 -5.53
C TRP A 9 -8.58 -6.64 -5.57
N GLN A 10 -9.15 -6.08 -4.51
CA GLN A 10 -9.37 -4.65 -4.34
C GLN A 10 -8.04 -3.87 -4.35
N ALA A 11 -7.03 -4.36 -3.64
CA ALA A 11 -5.71 -3.72 -3.63
C ALA A 11 -5.06 -3.72 -5.02
N LYS A 12 -5.16 -4.84 -5.75
CA LYS A 12 -4.67 -4.92 -7.14
C LYS A 12 -5.38 -3.93 -8.04
N PHE A 13 -6.70 -3.83 -7.95
CA PHE A 13 -7.48 -2.87 -8.73
C PHE A 13 -7.10 -1.42 -8.38
N GLY A 14 -6.92 -1.12 -7.09
CA GLY A 14 -6.44 0.18 -6.61
C GLY A 14 -5.07 0.56 -7.18
N MET A 15 -4.09 -0.36 -7.14
CA MET A 15 -2.77 -0.15 -7.73
C MET A 15 -2.83 0.13 -9.23
N THR A 16 -3.68 -0.60 -9.98
CA THR A 16 -3.82 -0.38 -11.42
C THR A 16 -4.43 0.98 -11.76
N LEU A 17 -5.43 1.43 -11.00
CA LEU A 17 -6.05 2.74 -11.19
C LEU A 17 -5.07 3.89 -10.93
N ILE A 18 -4.26 3.77 -9.88
CA ILE A 18 -3.19 4.73 -9.58
C ILE A 18 -2.20 4.78 -10.74
N ALA A 19 -1.73 3.62 -11.22
CA ALA A 19 -0.78 3.55 -12.32
C ALA A 19 -1.32 4.23 -13.59
N ILE A 20 -2.57 3.93 -13.98
CA ILE A 20 -3.20 4.53 -15.16
C ILE A 20 -3.34 6.05 -14.99
N GLY A 21 -3.82 6.51 -13.84
CA GLY A 21 -3.98 7.93 -13.56
C GLY A 21 -2.64 8.69 -13.59
N CYS A 22 -1.59 8.15 -12.96
CA CYS A 22 -0.26 8.76 -12.93
C CYS A 22 0.42 8.77 -14.30
N ILE A 23 0.37 7.65 -15.04
CA ILE A 23 0.95 7.57 -16.40
C ILE A 23 0.20 8.53 -17.32
N GLY A 24 -1.13 8.56 -17.25
CA GLY A 24 -1.94 9.49 -18.04
C GLY A 24 -1.61 10.94 -17.74
N LEU A 25 -1.50 11.32 -16.46
CA LEU A 25 -1.11 12.68 -16.07
C LEU A 25 0.29 13.02 -16.59
N PHE A 26 1.24 12.09 -16.51
CA PHE A 26 2.58 12.28 -17.08
C PHE A 26 2.57 12.43 -18.61
N MET A 27 1.67 11.76 -19.31
CA MET A 27 1.48 11.95 -20.75
C MET A 27 0.83 13.29 -21.08
N THR A 28 -0.09 13.79 -20.24
CA THR A 28 -0.64 15.14 -20.41
C THR A 28 0.41 16.23 -20.21
N THR A 29 1.40 16.03 -19.32
CA THR A 29 2.51 17.00 -19.16
C THR A 29 3.49 17.00 -20.32
N GLN A 30 3.49 15.95 -21.15
CA GLN A 30 4.33 15.85 -22.34
C GLN A 30 3.59 16.21 -23.64
N ASP A 31 2.37 16.77 -23.54
CA ASP A 31 1.49 17.08 -24.69
C ASP A 31 1.19 15.88 -25.62
N VAL A 32 1.43 14.65 -25.15
CA VAL A 32 1.09 13.41 -25.89
C VAL A 32 -0.42 13.17 -25.88
N VAL A 33 -1.06 13.55 -24.78
CA VAL A 33 -2.52 13.49 -24.60
C VAL A 33 -3.02 14.92 -24.45
N PRO A 34 -4.09 15.32 -25.17
CA PRO A 34 -4.61 16.67 -25.08
C PRO A 34 -5.01 16.99 -23.64
N ALA A 35 -4.40 18.03 -23.08
CA ALA A 35 -4.73 18.58 -21.76
C ALA A 35 -6.04 19.40 -21.80
N THR A 36 -7.03 18.97 -22.59
CA THR A 36 -8.38 19.50 -22.49
C THR A 36 -8.83 19.26 -21.04
N GLY A 37 -9.14 20.30 -20.29
CA GLY A 37 -9.15 20.27 -18.80
C GLY A 37 -9.95 19.14 -18.14
N ILE A 38 -10.86 18.50 -18.88
CA ILE A 38 -11.62 17.32 -18.49
C ILE A 38 -10.75 16.04 -18.40
N VAL A 39 -9.80 15.85 -19.30
CA VAL A 39 -8.93 14.65 -19.37
C VAL A 39 -8.01 14.53 -18.14
N PRO A 40 -7.18 15.54 -17.78
CA PRO A 40 -6.34 15.45 -16.58
C PRO A 40 -7.18 15.37 -15.30
N PHE A 41 -8.38 15.96 -15.29
CA PHE A 41 -9.31 15.82 -14.17
C PHE A 41 -9.76 14.36 -13.98
N PHE A 42 -10.19 13.67 -15.05
CA PHE A 42 -10.57 12.25 -14.95
C PHE A 42 -9.40 11.35 -14.54
N LEU A 43 -8.20 11.63 -15.03
CA LEU A 43 -6.99 10.89 -14.66
C LEU A 43 -6.64 11.08 -13.18
N LEU A 44 -6.73 12.32 -12.67
CA LEU A 44 -6.56 12.62 -11.25
C LEU A 44 -7.60 11.88 -10.40
N VAL A 45 -8.88 11.92 -10.80
CA VAL A 45 -9.98 11.24 -10.10
C VAL A 45 -9.75 9.72 -10.08
N SER A 46 -9.29 9.12 -11.19
CA SER A 46 -8.97 7.70 -11.23
C SER A 46 -7.83 7.32 -10.26
N ALA A 47 -6.79 8.16 -10.15
CA ALA A 47 -5.69 7.92 -9.23
C ALA A 47 -6.15 8.03 -7.76
N LEU A 48 -6.97 9.05 -7.45
CA LEU A 48 -7.53 9.23 -6.10
C LEU A 48 -8.48 8.08 -5.72
N LEU A 49 -9.29 7.59 -6.66
CA LEU A 49 -10.15 6.43 -6.44
C LEU A 49 -9.34 5.16 -6.15
N GLY A 50 -8.26 4.94 -6.90
CA GLY A 50 -7.36 3.82 -6.64
C GLY A 50 -6.67 3.91 -5.28
N LEU A 51 -6.30 5.12 -4.86
CA LEU A 51 -5.69 5.40 -3.57
C LEU A 51 -6.68 5.18 -2.42
N LEU A 52 -7.94 5.57 -2.59
CA LEU A 52 -9.03 5.27 -1.66
C LEU A 52 -9.26 3.75 -1.53
N MET A 53 -9.24 3.01 -2.65
CA MET A 53 -9.38 1.55 -2.62
C MET A 53 -8.23 0.87 -1.86
N LEU A 54 -7.00 1.38 -1.97
CA LEU A 54 -5.89 0.88 -1.16
C LEU A 54 -6.10 1.14 0.33
N PHE A 55 -6.52 2.34 0.71
CA PHE A 55 -6.81 2.63 2.11
C PHE A 55 -7.92 1.76 2.68
N LEU A 56 -8.98 1.50 1.91
CA LEU A 56 -10.04 0.58 2.32
C LEU A 56 -9.52 -0.86 2.45
N SER A 57 -8.65 -1.29 1.55
CA SER A 57 -8.04 -2.62 1.64
C SER A 57 -7.12 -2.78 2.86
N VAL A 58 -6.36 -1.75 3.24
CA VAL A 58 -5.48 -1.77 4.42
C VAL A 58 -6.27 -1.59 5.71
N GLY A 59 -7.25 -0.69 5.72
CA GLY A 59 -8.11 -0.43 6.88
C GLY A 59 -8.91 -1.65 7.32
N ILE A 60 -9.38 -2.48 6.38
CA ILE A 60 -10.04 -3.76 6.70
C ILE A 60 -9.02 -4.81 7.17
N ASN A 61 -7.76 -4.75 6.73
CA ASN A 61 -6.72 -5.69 7.18
C ASN A 61 -6.12 -5.33 8.55
N SER A 62 -6.52 -4.22 9.18
CA SER A 62 -6.07 -3.82 10.53
C SER A 62 -6.63 -4.70 11.66
N THR A 63 -7.58 -5.60 11.37
CA THR A 63 -7.92 -6.72 12.28
C THR A 63 -6.87 -7.84 12.25
N ASN A 64 -5.71 -7.60 11.62
CA ASN A 64 -4.54 -8.45 11.67
C ASN A 64 -3.43 -7.72 12.45
N PRO A 65 -3.06 -8.19 13.66
CA PRO A 65 -2.08 -7.51 14.52
C PRO A 65 -0.71 -7.31 13.85
N GLN A 66 -0.40 -8.08 12.81
CA GLN A 66 0.86 -8.01 12.05
C GLN A 66 1.09 -6.71 11.27
N LEU A 67 0.05 -5.90 11.03
CA LEU A 67 0.19 -4.57 10.40
C LEU A 67 0.24 -3.41 11.40
N SER A 68 -0.07 -3.67 12.68
CA SER A 68 0.10 -2.69 13.76
C SER A 68 1.51 -2.71 14.34
N GLU A 69 2.24 -3.80 14.14
CA GLU A 69 3.65 -3.85 14.44
C GLU A 69 4.41 -3.16 13.31
N THR A 70 4.88 -1.95 13.59
CA THR A 70 6.20 -1.54 13.10
C THR A 70 7.13 -2.71 13.35
N ASN A 71 7.34 -3.53 12.31
CA ASN A 71 8.18 -4.71 12.31
C ASN A 71 9.46 -4.39 13.10
N GLN A 72 9.52 -4.85 14.35
CA GLN A 72 10.70 -4.70 15.18
C GLN A 72 11.83 -5.34 14.36
N LEU A 73 12.83 -4.55 13.99
CA LEU A 73 14.02 -4.97 13.25
C LEU A 73 14.86 -6.04 13.99
N VAL A 74 14.39 -6.50 15.14
CA VAL A 74 15.02 -7.51 15.97
C VAL A 74 14.04 -8.68 16.06
N PRO A 75 14.34 -9.82 15.42
CA PRO A 75 13.58 -11.04 15.61
C PRO A 75 13.52 -11.39 17.11
N GLU A 76 12.38 -11.86 17.62
CA GLU A 76 12.25 -12.30 19.02
C GLU A 76 13.34 -13.32 19.41
N GLU A 77 13.76 -14.16 18.46
CA GLU A 77 14.89 -15.09 18.63
C GLU A 77 16.20 -14.38 18.99
N MET A 78 16.47 -13.18 18.45
CA MET A 78 17.65 -12.40 18.83
C MET A 78 17.53 -11.82 20.23
N VAL A 79 16.32 -11.49 20.71
CA VAL A 79 16.13 -11.01 22.10
C VAL A 79 16.41 -12.15 23.08
N GLU A 80 15.92 -13.36 22.80
CA GLU A 80 16.20 -14.55 23.62
C GLU A 80 17.70 -14.91 23.65
N ILE A 81 18.39 -14.79 22.50
CA ILE A 81 19.84 -15.03 22.44
C ILE A 81 20.60 -13.96 23.21
N ILE A 82 20.23 -12.68 23.08
CA ILE A 82 20.88 -11.58 23.80
C ILE A 82 20.70 -11.73 25.31
N ASP A 83 19.49 -12.07 25.77
CA ASP A 83 19.20 -12.26 27.20
C ASP A 83 19.97 -13.47 27.77
N LYS A 84 20.10 -14.55 26.98
CA LYS A 84 20.90 -15.72 27.36
C LYS A 84 22.40 -15.47 27.36
N VAL A 85 22.91 -14.64 26.45
CA VAL A 85 24.35 -14.33 26.34
C VAL A 85 24.78 -13.27 27.37
N LEU A 86 23.91 -12.30 27.70
CA LEU A 86 24.19 -11.29 28.74
C LEU A 86 23.86 -11.75 30.16
N GLY A 87 22.97 -12.74 30.33
CA GLY A 87 22.61 -13.31 31.63
C GLY A 87 23.59 -14.35 32.18
N GLU A 88 24.63 -14.72 31.43
CA GLU A 88 25.69 -15.66 31.87
C GLU A 88 26.96 -14.96 32.40
N GLU A 89 26.92 -13.65 32.68
CA GLU A 89 27.96 -12.94 33.44
C GLU A 89 27.49 -12.67 34.89
N GLU A 90 27.35 -13.73 35.70
CA GLU A 90 27.53 -13.68 37.17
C GLU A 90 28.72 -14.56 37.59
#